data_AF-A0A443KCM6-F1
#
_entry.id   AF-A0A443KCM6-F1
#
_cell.length_a   1.000
_cell.length_b   1.000
_cell.length_c   1.000
_cell.angle_alpha   90.00
_cell.angle_beta   90.00
_cell.angle_gamma   90.00
#
_symmetry.space_group_name_H-M   'P 1'
#
loop_
_entity.id
_entity.type
_entity.pdbx_description
1 polymer ?
#
loop_
_entity_poly.entity_id
_entity_poly.type
_entity_poly.pdbx_seq_one_letter_code
_entity_poly.pdbx_strand_id
1 'polypeptide(L)' 'MAHITAHISPMPTIKAFFLGVREFRLSCTWADPARMQGDDYTALDEAYDAGRELAHRLTFRHFDN' A
#
# COMPACT_ATOMS: atom_id res chain seq x y z
N MET A 1 -22.76 -20.08 10.91
CA MET A 1 -22.50 -18.63 10.71
C MET A 1 -21.34 -18.23 11.59
N ALA A 2 -20.10 -18.50 11.17
CA ALA A 2 -18.91 -18.11 11.91
C ALA A 2 -18.45 -16.74 11.37
N HIS A 3 -18.66 -15.68 12.15
CA HIS A 3 -18.06 -14.38 11.88
C HIS A 3 -16.55 -14.49 12.17
N ILE A 4 -15.76 -14.71 11.11
CA ILE A 4 -14.32 -14.55 11.17
C ILE A 4 -14.05 -13.04 11.13
N THR A 5 -13.97 -12.42 12.31
CA THR A 5 -13.47 -11.06 12.42
C THR A 5 -11.99 -11.12 12.07
N ALA A 6 -11.64 -10.75 10.84
CA ALA A 6 -10.26 -10.63 10.40
C ALA A 6 -9.58 -9.59 11.31
N HIS A 7 -8.80 -10.07 12.27
CA HIS A 7 -7.99 -9.27 13.15
C HIS A 7 -6.78 -8.79 12.32
N ILE A 8 -6.99 -7.79 11.46
CA ILE A 8 -5.91 -7.17 10.69
C ILE A 8 -5.00 -6.48 11.71
N SER A 9 -3.86 -7.10 11.98
CA SER A 9 -2.88 -6.56 12.91
C SER A 9 -2.34 -5.20 12.38
N PRO A 10 -1.93 -4.26 13.23
CA PRO A 10 -1.38 -2.96 12.80
C PRO A 10 0.05 -3.04 12.21
N MET A 11 0.74 -4.17 12.36
CA MET A 11 2.07 -4.39 11.78
C MET A 11 2.10 -4.65 10.27
N PRO A 12 1.18 -5.42 9.66
CA PRO A 12 1.18 -5.60 8.21
C PRO A 12 0.86 -4.30 7.44
N THR A 13 0.05 -3.39 7.98
CA THR A 13 -0.25 -2.09 7.34
C THR A 13 0.96 -1.17 7.28
N ILE A 14 1.78 -1.07 8.34
CA ILE A 14 2.98 -0.23 8.30
C ILE A 14 4.03 -0.76 7.31
N LYS A 15 4.12 -2.08 7.14
CA LYS A 15 4.99 -2.69 6.12
C LYS A 15 4.51 -2.36 4.72
N ALA A 16 3.20 -2.47 4.46
CA ALA A 16 2.60 -2.10 3.18
C ALA A 16 2.86 -0.61 2.85
N PHE A 17 2.75 0.28 3.85
CA PHE A 17 3.08 1.68 3.69
C PHE A 17 4.52 1.93 3.24
N PHE A 18 5.51 1.37 3.96
CA PHE A 18 6.92 1.53 3.56
C PHE A 18 7.26 0.86 2.22
N LEU A 19 6.55 -0.23 1.89
CA LEU A 19 6.66 -0.85 0.57
C LEU A 19 6.19 0.11 -0.52
N GLY A 20 5.05 0.78 -0.32
CA GLY A 20 4.54 1.81 -1.22
C GLY A 20 5.52 2.98 -1.39
N VAL A 21 6.12 3.47 -0.29
CA VAL A 21 7.17 4.50 -0.35
C VAL A 21 8.36 4.05 -1.20
N ARG A 22 8.80 2.79 -1.08
CA ARG A 22 9.93 2.23 -1.83
C ARG A 22 9.61 2.03 -3.31
N GLU A 23 8.37 1.65 -3.62
CA GLU A 23 7.95 1.19 -4.94
C GLU A 23 7.17 2.25 -5.75
N PHE A 24 7.08 3.49 -5.27
CA PHE A 24 6.27 4.55 -5.90
C PHE A 24 6.57 4.80 -7.39
N ARG A 25 7.78 4.48 -7.87
CA ARG A 25 8.15 4.62 -9.30
C ARG A 25 7.72 3.45 -10.19
N LEU A 26 7.27 2.33 -9.62
CA LEU A 26 6.88 1.14 -10.38
C LEU A 26 5.45 1.28 -10.90
N SER A 27 5.22 0.91 -12.16
CA SER A 27 3.92 1.12 -12.82
C SER A 27 2.83 0.12 -12.43
N CYS A 28 3.17 -1.10 -12.00
CA CYS A 28 2.18 -2.11 -11.57
C CYS A 28 2.76 -2.99 -10.46
N THR A 29 2.30 -2.75 -9.22
CA THR A 29 2.72 -3.46 -8.01
C THR A 29 1.58 -3.46 -6.99
N TRP A 30 1.56 -4.46 -6.11
CA TRP A 30 0.49 -4.68 -5.12
C TRP A 30 1.07 -4.73 -3.71
N ALA A 31 0.26 -4.37 -2.72
CA ALA A 31 0.65 -4.44 -1.30
C ALA A 31 0.89 -5.88 -0.82
N ASP A 32 0.12 -6.82 -1.35
CA ASP A 32 0.21 -8.25 -1.06
C ASP A 32 0.69 -9.02 -2.30
N PRO A 33 1.84 -9.72 -2.24
CA PRO A 33 2.34 -10.52 -3.36
C PRO A 33 1.48 -11.76 -3.67
N ALA A 34 0.59 -12.17 -2.75
CA ALA A 34 -0.38 -13.25 -2.99
C ALA A 34 -1.66 -12.75 -3.66
N ARG A 35 -1.82 -11.42 -3.83
CA ARG A 35 -3.02 -10.83 -4.43
C ARG A 35 -3.12 -11.17 -5.91
N MET A 36 -4.30 -11.62 -6.32
CA MET A 36 -4.62 -11.92 -7.72
C MET A 36 -5.52 -10.83 -8.31
N GLN A 37 -5.50 -10.72 -9.63
CA GLN A 37 -6.38 -9.80 -10.35
C GLN A 37 -7.84 -10.19 -10.09
N GLY A 38 -8.59 -9.33 -9.38
CA GLY A 38 -9.98 -9.57 -9.00
C GLY A 38 -10.25 -9.65 -7.50
N ASP A 39 -9.20 -9.64 -6.66
CA ASP A 39 -9.36 -9.62 -5.20
C ASP A 39 -9.88 -8.27 -4.71
N ASP A 40 -10.73 -8.31 -3.67
CA ASP A 40 -11.29 -7.12 -3.03
C ASP A 40 -10.21 -6.17 -2.50
N TYR A 41 -10.51 -4.87 -2.53
CA TYR A 41 -9.63 -3.84 -1.97
C TYR A 41 -9.57 -3.95 -0.43
N THR A 42 -8.37 -3.98 0.12
CA THR A 42 -8.13 -4.19 1.56
C THR A 42 -7.43 -3.00 2.21
N ALA A 43 -7.39 -2.98 3.54
CA ALA A 43 -6.64 -1.98 4.31
C ALA A 43 -5.11 -2.02 4.06
N LEU A 44 -4.56 -3.11 3.51
CA LEU A 44 -3.14 -3.16 3.12
C LEU A 44 -2.90 -2.36 1.84
N ASP A 45 -3.87 -2.36 0.94
CA ASP A 45 -3.81 -1.61 -0.31
C ASP A 45 -3.90 -0.10 -0.03
N GLU A 46 -4.79 0.29 0.88
CA GLU A 46 -4.90 1.68 1.34
C GLU A 46 -3.59 2.18 1.96
N ALA A 47 -2.96 1.37 2.82
CA ALA A 47 -1.67 1.73 3.42
C ALA A 47 -0.56 1.83 2.37
N TYR A 48 -0.53 0.91 1.39
CA TYR A 48 0.43 0.92 0.29
C TYR A 48 0.27 2.15 -0.62
N ASP A 49 -0.95 2.45 -1.03
CA ASP A 49 -1.28 3.61 -1.86
C ASP A 49 -0.91 4.92 -1.16
N ALA A 50 -1.18 5.04 0.15
CA ALA A 50 -0.79 6.19 0.95
C ALA A 50 0.75 6.39 0.99
N GLY A 51 1.51 5.30 1.09
CA GLY A 51 2.97 5.33 1.01
C GLY A 51 3.48 5.82 -0.35
N ARG A 52 2.89 5.31 -1.44
CA ARG A 52 3.22 5.75 -2.80
C ARG A 52 2.91 7.22 -3.01
N GLU A 53 1.73 7.66 -2.60
CA GLU A 53 1.30 9.05 -2.73
C GLU A 53 2.23 10.00 -1.96
N LEU A 54 2.63 9.64 -0.75
CA LEU A 54 3.60 10.41 0.02
C LEU A 54 4.93 10.54 -0.72
N ALA A 55 5.47 9.43 -1.24
CA ALA A 55 6.73 9.45 -1.98
C ALA A 55 6.64 10.26 -3.27
N HIS A 56 5.51 10.19 -4.00
CA HIS A 56 5.24 11.08 -5.13
C HIS A 56 5.23 12.55 -4.71
N ARG A 57 4.50 12.93 -3.64
CA ARG A 57 4.47 14.32 -3.16
C ARG A 57 5.84 14.83 -2.76
N LEU A 58 6.65 14.02 -2.08
CA LEU A 58 8.01 14.39 -1.66
C LEU A 58 8.95 14.54 -2.86
N THR A 59 8.85 13.65 -3.85
CA THR A 59 9.71 13.71 -5.04
C THR A 59 9.30 14.80 -6.01
N PHE A 60 8.01 15.04 -6.24
CA PHE A 60 7.56 16.18 -7.07
C PHE A 60 7.88 17.53 -6.43
N ARG A 61 7.75 17.69 -5.10
CA ARG A 61 8.21 18.91 -4.40
C ARG A 61 9.71 19.17 -4.53
N HIS A 62 10.52 18.15 -4.79
CA HIS A 62 11.96 18.34 -5.00
C HIS A 62 12.29 18.91 -6.38
N PHE A 63 11.42 18.72 -7.38
CA PHE A 63 11.63 19.20 -8.75
C PHE A 63 10.89 20.52 -9.07
N ASP A 64 10.27 21.14 -8.07
CA ASP A 64 9.53 22.41 -8.18
C ASP A 64 10.28 23.61 -7.55
N ASN A 65 11.61 23.49 -7.34
CA ASN A 65 12.48 24.59 -6.90
C ASN A 65 13.59 24.89 -7.92
#